data_AF-A0A6A3MGR9-F1
#
_entry.id   AF-A0A6A3MGR9-F1
#
_cell.length_a   1.000
_cell.length_b   1.000
_cell.length_c   1.000
_cell.angle_alpha   90.00
_cell.angle_beta   90.00
_cell.angle_gamma   90.00
#
_symmetry.space_group_name_H-M   'P 1'
#
loop_
_entity.id
_entity.type
_entity.pdbx_description
1 polymer ?
#
loop_
_entity_poly.entity_id
_entity_poly.type
_entity_poly.pdbx_seq_one_letter_code
_entity_poly.pdbx_strand_id
1 'polypeptide(L)'
;MAMTAVEIPAPPARPLAEVVLYAEFDLTKGSTLRASYPRAFAHYSPEFFADIMLPEGVHNREEDFTVFFLNRQNAHAPPSDTADSTANESQEAPRDEVPDPLQSFMYCLSVVRTTHDTAARRGAKVTAVALCSTHKSCFALKEVLNLAVLKIVGAKSETESEAELKELHEVVNAVDVSGVRGLSSMERRLMKRTISSTGRATANHEDAERLEKALFFRAQALWDDIPIPLQFKICSTDDQHDDGTLTQLLQTFGDQTMVLFNALLTGQRVIMLGYNRPAGEVCNFVLATSSLVCPPLFGLIHRQYPYANLTDLGFLSTPGYIAGVTNPMFKTKREWWDVLCDISTGEVFVSAPVEKEDYDASDRNFVLEVLDGVAAGYDEEWLRCMFEEYTRKNIVDIVLGEANYLSPDALAKRSAVNNKRITKWARTDSYKRFMDSPHRTQKTGVDLRRHIRSLQGDMVVLDDTLVEKIYSDFATLLNTEPELQEFLSYLPVLRGGLQTIAQGIFHPSIGVKHNTVVLLKRLEEFPSTASSMRRLNAFLLMSYQRIHDIVNPDTRS
;
A
#
# COMPACT_ATOMS: atom_id res chain seq x y z
N MET A 1 46.82 3.26 21.44
CA MET A 1 45.57 3.09 22.20
C MET A 1 44.43 3.15 21.20
N ALA A 2 43.93 1.99 20.78
CA ALA A 2 42.78 1.91 19.89
C ALA A 2 41.51 2.05 20.74
N MET A 3 40.70 3.06 20.45
CA MET A 3 39.37 3.19 21.04
C MET A 3 38.48 2.12 20.40
N THR A 4 38.14 1.10 21.18
CA THR A 4 37.10 0.12 20.85
C THR A 4 35.77 0.85 20.71
N ALA A 5 35.17 0.77 19.52
CA ALA A 5 33.81 1.21 19.29
C ALA A 5 32.89 0.46 20.27
N VAL A 6 32.19 1.19 21.12
CA VAL A 6 31.16 0.65 21.99
C VAL A 6 30.00 0.25 21.08
N GLU A 7 29.81 -1.05 20.89
CA GLU A 7 28.58 -1.58 20.30
C GLU A 7 27.42 -1.16 21.20
N ILE A 8 26.64 -0.18 20.73
CA ILE A 8 25.38 0.19 21.36
C ILE A 8 24.44 -1.01 21.11
N PRO A 9 23.92 -1.68 22.15
CA PRO A 9 22.97 -2.77 21.95
C PRO A 9 21.75 -2.23 21.20
N ALA A 10 21.37 -2.92 20.13
CA ALA A 10 20.16 -2.58 19.38
C ALA A 10 18.96 -2.53 20.35
N PRO A 11 18.05 -1.55 20.23
CA PRO A 11 16.87 -1.47 21.08
C PRO A 11 16.07 -2.78 20.97
N PRO A 12 15.42 -3.24 22.06
CA PRO A 12 14.62 -4.46 22.03
C PRO A 12 13.55 -4.34 20.94
N ALA A 13 13.40 -5.40 20.14
CA ALA A 13 12.38 -5.45 19.10
C ALA A 13 11.00 -5.16 19.72
N ARG A 14 10.25 -4.21 19.14
CA ARG A 14 8.91 -3.88 19.61
C ARG A 14 7.99 -5.10 19.48
N PRO A 15 7.05 -5.28 20.43
CA PRO A 15 6.11 -6.39 20.37
C PRO A 15 5.16 -6.24 19.18
N LEU A 16 4.73 -7.38 18.62
CA LEU A 16 3.75 -7.42 17.54
C LEU A 16 2.37 -6.95 18.02
N ALA A 17 2.03 -7.18 19.29
CA ALA A 17 0.86 -6.65 19.99
C ALA A 17 1.30 -5.73 21.13
N GLU A 18 0.94 -4.45 21.06
CA GLU A 18 1.19 -3.49 22.16
C GLU A 18 0.09 -3.55 23.22
N VAL A 19 -1.17 -3.63 22.77
CA VAL A 19 -2.36 -3.73 23.62
C VAL A 19 -3.40 -4.59 22.92
N VAL A 20 -4.10 -5.42 23.68
CA VAL A 20 -5.32 -6.12 23.27
C VAL A 20 -6.50 -5.64 24.09
N LEU A 21 -7.67 -5.57 23.47
CA LEU A 21 -8.89 -5.00 24.03
C LEU A 21 -10.03 -6.02 23.95
N TYR A 22 -10.88 -6.04 24.96
CA TYR A 22 -12.11 -6.84 25.01
C TYR A 22 -13.31 -5.93 25.24
N ALA A 23 -14.27 -5.96 24.32
CA ALA A 23 -15.55 -5.24 24.44
C ALA A 23 -16.73 -6.20 24.30
N GLU A 24 -17.83 -5.87 24.95
CA GLU A 24 -19.09 -6.59 24.79
C GLU A 24 -20.27 -5.64 24.87
N PHE A 25 -21.40 -6.09 24.34
CA PHE A 25 -22.65 -5.37 24.47
C PHE A 25 -23.34 -5.68 25.81
N ASP A 26 -23.38 -4.70 26.72
CA ASP A 26 -24.11 -4.78 27.98
C ASP A 26 -25.56 -4.30 27.80
N LEU A 27 -26.52 -5.04 28.35
CA LEU A 27 -27.95 -4.74 28.21
C LEU A 27 -28.38 -3.42 28.87
N THR A 28 -27.64 -2.97 29.88
CA THR A 28 -27.95 -1.78 30.68
C THR A 28 -27.10 -0.59 30.28
N LYS A 29 -25.83 -0.82 29.96
CA LYS A 29 -24.85 0.23 29.64
C LYS A 29 -24.67 0.44 28.14
N GLY A 30 -25.10 -0.50 27.30
CA GLY A 30 -24.80 -0.51 25.87
C GLY A 30 -23.40 -1.06 25.61
N SER A 31 -22.78 -0.61 24.51
CA SER A 31 -21.41 -0.96 24.15
C SER A 31 -20.45 -0.62 25.29
N THR A 32 -19.74 -1.61 25.83
CA THR A 32 -18.84 -1.44 26.97
C THR A 32 -17.50 -2.12 26.72
N LEU A 33 -16.40 -1.39 26.92
CA LEU A 33 -15.07 -1.97 27.00
C LEU A 33 -14.89 -2.62 28.37
N ARG A 34 -14.63 -3.93 28.41
CA ARG A 34 -14.53 -4.72 29.64
C ARG A 34 -13.11 -4.82 30.16
N ALA A 35 -12.15 -5.06 29.27
CA ALA A 35 -10.76 -5.25 29.66
C ALA A 35 -9.79 -4.75 28.58
N SER A 36 -8.60 -4.38 29.03
CA SER A 36 -7.45 -4.03 28.20
C SER A 36 -6.19 -4.64 28.81
N TYR A 37 -5.34 -5.25 28.01
CA TYR A 37 -4.10 -5.87 28.48
C TYR A 37 -2.93 -5.51 27.56
N PRO A 38 -1.71 -5.23 28.07
CA PRO A 38 -1.33 -5.20 29.49
C PRO A 38 -1.66 -3.90 30.22
N ARG A 39 -2.06 -2.85 29.48
CA ARG A 39 -2.34 -1.51 30.00
C ARG A 39 -3.50 -0.86 29.25
N ALA A 40 -4.15 0.10 29.89
CA ALA A 40 -5.21 0.92 29.29
C ALA A 40 -4.63 2.17 28.61
N PHE A 41 -5.34 2.71 27.63
CA PHE A 41 -5.03 4.01 27.03
C PHE A 41 -5.59 5.12 27.92
N ALA A 42 -4.73 5.95 28.52
CA ALA A 42 -5.17 7.01 29.42
C ALA A 42 -5.81 8.21 28.68
N HIS A 43 -5.45 8.43 27.42
CA HIS A 43 -5.90 9.55 26.58
C HIS A 43 -7.06 9.21 25.63
N TYR A 44 -7.55 7.97 25.66
CA TYR A 44 -8.75 7.54 24.94
C TYR A 44 -9.79 7.05 25.93
N SER A 45 -11.06 7.36 25.69
CA SER A 45 -12.14 6.91 26.57
C SER A 45 -12.48 5.44 26.29
N PRO A 46 -12.89 4.64 27.31
CA PRO A 46 -13.35 3.27 27.10
C PRO A 46 -14.55 3.18 26.13
N GLU A 47 -15.42 4.20 26.12
CA GLU A 47 -16.60 4.29 25.26
C GLU A 47 -16.20 4.42 23.78
N PHE A 48 -15.16 5.19 23.48
CA PHE A 48 -14.62 5.31 22.12
C PHE A 48 -14.23 3.95 21.54
N PHE A 49 -13.53 3.12 22.32
CA PHE A 49 -13.17 1.77 21.87
C PHE A 49 -14.41 0.88 21.69
N ALA A 50 -15.33 0.91 22.65
CA ALA A 50 -16.54 0.09 22.60
C ALA A 50 -17.39 0.40 21.36
N ASP A 51 -17.55 1.68 21.01
CA ASP A 51 -18.36 2.14 19.87
C ASP A 51 -17.75 1.78 18.50
N ILE A 52 -16.43 1.65 18.42
CA ILE A 52 -15.73 1.26 17.18
C ILE A 52 -15.60 -0.26 17.07
N MET A 53 -15.41 -0.96 18.19
CA MET A 53 -15.32 -2.43 18.23
C MET A 53 -16.69 -3.10 18.01
N LEU A 54 -17.79 -2.43 18.35
CA LEU A 54 -19.16 -2.92 18.22
C LEU A 54 -19.93 -2.05 17.21
N PRO A 55 -19.68 -2.22 15.89
CA PRO A 55 -20.25 -1.35 14.87
C PRO A 55 -21.78 -1.43 14.79
N GLU A 56 -22.39 -0.38 14.25
CA GLU A 56 -23.85 -0.31 14.08
C GLU A 56 -24.33 -1.45 13.16
N GLY A 57 -25.39 -2.15 13.58
CA GLY A 57 -25.97 -3.25 12.80
C GLY A 57 -25.27 -4.60 12.93
N VAL A 58 -24.24 -4.73 13.80
CA VAL A 58 -23.52 -6.00 14.03
C VAL A 58 -24.41 -7.13 14.54
N HIS A 59 -25.48 -6.82 15.27
CA HIS A 59 -26.44 -7.81 15.79
C HIS A 59 -27.20 -8.58 14.70
N ASN A 60 -27.18 -8.11 13.45
CA ASN A 60 -27.78 -8.80 12.31
C ASN A 60 -26.79 -9.74 11.60
N ARG A 61 -25.58 -9.91 12.15
CA ARG A 61 -24.47 -10.66 11.53
C ARG A 61 -23.86 -11.59 12.56
N GLU A 62 -23.45 -12.78 12.10
CA GLU A 62 -22.72 -13.73 12.93
C GLU A 62 -21.30 -13.23 13.23
N GLU A 63 -20.62 -12.68 12.23
CA GLU A 63 -19.26 -12.16 12.33
C GLU A 63 -19.12 -10.86 11.54
N ASP A 64 -18.31 -9.94 12.06
CA ASP A 64 -17.86 -8.73 11.36
C ASP A 64 -16.48 -8.32 11.92
N PHE A 65 -15.86 -7.30 11.32
CA PHE A 65 -14.62 -6.73 11.84
C PHE A 65 -14.57 -5.23 11.56
N THR A 66 -13.78 -4.48 12.33
CA THR A 66 -13.50 -3.07 12.07
C THR A 66 -12.00 -2.82 12.09
N VAL A 67 -11.57 -1.83 11.32
CA VAL A 67 -10.20 -1.32 11.35
C VAL A 67 -10.25 0.12 11.82
N PHE A 68 -9.35 0.49 12.71
CA PHE A 68 -9.21 1.88 13.15
C PHE A 68 -7.75 2.20 13.46
N PHE A 69 -7.45 3.50 13.53
CA PHE A 69 -6.11 4.00 13.76
C PHE A 69 -6.08 4.90 14.98
N LEU A 70 -5.07 4.74 15.84
CA LEU A 70 -4.84 5.59 17.00
C LEU A 70 -3.66 6.53 16.74
N ASN A 71 -3.69 7.71 17.39
CA ASN A 71 -2.65 8.74 17.28
C ASN A 71 -2.28 9.07 15.81
N ARG A 72 -3.26 9.17 14.92
CA ARG A 72 -3.09 9.40 13.45
C ARG A 72 -2.17 10.56 13.10
N GLN A 73 -2.16 11.61 13.91
CA GLN A 73 -1.26 12.76 13.76
C GLN A 73 0.23 12.36 13.80
N ASN A 74 0.56 11.26 14.47
CA ASN A 74 1.91 10.73 14.63
C ASN A 74 2.28 9.69 13.57
N ALA A 75 1.42 9.43 12.57
CA ALA A 75 1.67 8.43 11.51
C ALA A 75 2.95 8.68 10.70
N HIS A 76 3.46 9.91 10.74
CA HIS A 76 4.70 10.31 10.06
C HIS A 76 5.70 10.98 11.01
N ALA A 77 5.49 10.89 12.33
CA ALA A 77 6.54 11.27 13.27
C ALA A 77 7.74 10.35 13.01
N PRO A 78 8.98 10.86 12.90
CA PRO A 78 10.15 10.00 12.78
C PRO A 78 10.11 8.99 13.94
N PRO A 79 10.44 7.71 13.70
CA PRO A 79 10.56 6.75 14.78
C PRO A 79 11.48 7.37 15.84
N SER A 80 11.05 7.31 17.10
CA SER A 80 11.62 7.96 18.28
C SER A 80 13.11 7.64 18.56
N ASP A 81 13.78 6.95 17.64
CA ASP A 81 15.15 6.46 17.78
C ASP A 81 16.19 7.44 17.21
N THR A 82 15.75 8.53 16.56
CA THR A 82 16.63 9.62 16.11
C THR A 82 16.12 10.99 16.57
N ALA A 83 16.12 11.21 17.88
CA ALA A 83 16.06 12.56 18.42
C ALA A 83 17.48 13.16 18.41
N ASP A 84 17.94 13.59 17.24
CA ASP A 84 19.05 14.54 17.14
C ASP A 84 18.57 15.84 16.52
N SER A 85 18.43 16.82 17.41
CA SER A 85 18.61 18.26 17.20
C SER A 85 17.98 18.92 15.96
N THR A 86 16.71 19.34 16.09
CA THR A 86 16.29 20.74 15.82
C THR A 86 14.89 20.98 16.39
N ALA A 87 14.80 21.45 17.63
CA ALA A 87 13.62 22.13 18.13
C ALA A 87 14.08 23.46 18.74
N ASN A 88 13.67 24.55 18.09
CA ASN A 88 13.82 25.90 18.63
C ASN A 88 13.09 26.02 19.96
N GLU A 89 13.73 26.80 20.84
CA GLU A 89 13.38 27.13 22.21
C GLU A 89 11.90 27.49 22.42
N SER A 90 11.21 26.74 23.28
CA SER A 90 10.50 27.27 24.48
C SER A 90 9.50 26.23 25.02
N GLN A 91 9.97 25.41 25.96
CA GLN A 91 9.27 24.88 27.16
C GLN A 91 10.00 23.61 27.62
N GLU A 92 10.66 23.71 28.78
CA GLU A 92 11.32 22.60 29.45
C GLU A 92 10.29 21.59 29.95
N ALA A 93 10.12 20.47 29.22
CA ALA A 93 9.61 19.23 29.78
C ALA A 93 10.82 18.33 30.17
N PRO A 94 10.74 17.58 31.29
CA PRO A 94 11.86 16.78 31.77
C PRO A 94 12.26 15.70 30.76
N ARG A 95 13.56 15.65 30.43
CA ARG A 95 14.13 14.89 29.30
C ARG A 95 14.35 13.38 29.55
N ASP A 96 13.74 12.80 30.58
CA ASP A 96 13.99 11.41 31.00
C ASP A 96 12.74 10.50 30.99
N GLU A 97 11.59 10.95 30.48
CA GLU A 97 10.44 10.06 30.29
C GLU A 97 10.59 9.27 28.98
N VAL A 98 10.75 7.95 29.10
CA VAL A 98 10.61 7.02 27.97
C VAL A 98 9.26 7.33 27.30
N PRO A 99 9.23 7.68 26.00
CA PRO A 99 7.99 8.03 25.33
C PRO A 99 6.97 6.90 25.51
N ASP A 100 5.79 7.20 26.04
CA ASP A 100 4.74 6.20 26.17
C ASP A 100 4.43 5.65 24.77
N PRO A 101 4.70 4.37 24.47
CA PRO A 101 4.48 3.80 23.15
C PRO A 101 3.01 3.90 22.75
N LEU A 102 2.06 4.02 23.70
CA LEU A 102 0.65 4.28 23.43
C LEU A 102 0.35 5.65 22.81
N GLN A 103 1.34 6.54 22.73
CA GLN A 103 1.25 7.82 22.01
C GLN A 103 1.74 7.71 20.56
N SER A 104 2.39 6.61 20.17
CA SER A 104 2.81 6.38 18.78
C SER A 104 1.62 5.99 17.90
N PHE A 105 1.74 6.16 16.58
CA PHE A 105 0.70 5.74 15.64
C PHE A 105 0.48 4.22 15.72
N MET A 106 -0.78 3.79 15.80
CA MET A 106 -1.13 2.38 15.88
C MET A 106 -2.19 1.97 14.85
N TYR A 107 -1.97 0.79 14.32
CA TYR A 107 -2.92 0.00 13.56
C TYR A 107 -3.77 -0.81 14.55
N CYS A 108 -5.09 -0.78 14.38
CA CYS A 108 -5.99 -1.56 15.21
C CYS A 108 -6.94 -2.40 14.34
N LEU A 109 -6.99 -3.69 14.64
CA LEU A 109 -7.94 -4.63 14.03
C LEU A 109 -8.85 -5.16 15.14
N SER A 110 -10.16 -4.98 14.99
CA SER A 110 -11.15 -5.56 15.87
C SER A 110 -12.00 -6.58 15.13
N VAL A 111 -12.21 -7.74 15.74
CA VAL A 111 -13.12 -8.78 15.26
C VAL A 111 -14.26 -8.90 16.25
N VAL A 112 -15.49 -8.98 15.74
CA VAL A 112 -16.71 -9.05 16.53
C VAL A 112 -17.54 -10.25 16.09
N ARG A 113 -18.10 -10.97 17.07
CA ARG A 113 -18.99 -12.10 16.85
C ARG A 113 -20.28 -11.93 17.64
N THR A 114 -21.39 -12.25 16.98
CA THR A 114 -22.70 -12.36 17.60
C THR A 114 -23.02 -13.84 17.75
N THR A 115 -23.22 -14.29 18.99
CA THR A 115 -23.64 -15.66 19.28
C THR A 115 -25.06 -15.66 19.78
N HIS A 116 -25.92 -16.46 19.16
CA HIS A 116 -27.30 -16.61 19.59
C HIS A 116 -27.38 -17.55 20.79
N ASP A 117 -27.77 -17.03 21.94
CA ASP A 117 -27.93 -17.79 23.16
C ASP A 117 -29.37 -17.68 23.65
N THR A 118 -30.10 -18.79 23.64
CA THR A 118 -31.48 -18.88 24.13
C THR A 118 -31.59 -18.60 25.63
N ALA A 119 -30.51 -18.74 26.40
CA ALA A 119 -30.46 -18.39 27.82
C ALA A 119 -30.19 -16.89 28.05
N ALA A 120 -29.69 -16.15 27.05
CA ALA A 120 -29.45 -14.73 27.16
C ALA A 120 -30.77 -13.93 27.02
N ARG A 121 -30.91 -12.85 27.82
CA ARG A 121 -32.13 -12.01 27.87
C ARG A 121 -32.58 -11.43 26.50
N ARG A 122 -31.67 -11.24 25.54
CA ARG A 122 -31.97 -10.77 24.17
C ARG A 122 -31.83 -11.85 23.09
N GLY A 123 -31.57 -13.11 23.47
CA GLY A 123 -31.34 -14.18 22.50
C GLY A 123 -30.01 -14.09 21.74
N ALA A 124 -29.13 -13.14 22.07
CA ALA A 124 -27.81 -12.97 21.47
C ALA A 124 -26.81 -12.27 22.40
N LYS A 125 -25.54 -12.68 22.36
CA LYS A 125 -24.37 -12.07 23.00
C LYS A 125 -23.43 -11.56 21.92
N VAL A 126 -23.09 -10.27 21.97
CA VAL A 126 -22.16 -9.63 21.02
C VAL A 126 -20.85 -9.34 21.74
N THR A 127 -19.77 -9.90 21.23
CA THR A 127 -18.44 -9.89 21.85
C THR A 127 -17.41 -9.52 20.79
N ALA A 128 -16.53 -8.58 21.11
CA ALA A 128 -15.46 -8.12 20.24
C ALA A 128 -14.10 -8.15 20.94
N VAL A 129 -13.07 -8.51 20.17
CA VAL A 129 -11.67 -8.43 20.59
C VAL A 129 -10.92 -7.57 19.60
N ALA A 130 -10.04 -6.69 20.08
CA ALA A 130 -9.19 -5.89 19.23
C ALA A 130 -7.71 -6.05 19.58
N LEU A 131 -6.87 -5.92 18.56
CA LEU A 131 -5.42 -5.88 18.63
C LEU A 131 -4.94 -4.51 18.21
N CYS A 132 -4.13 -3.85 19.04
CA CYS A 132 -3.46 -2.60 18.75
C CYS A 132 -1.95 -2.85 18.57
N SER A 133 -1.40 -2.42 17.44
CA SER A 133 0.01 -2.65 17.08
C SER A 133 0.62 -1.44 16.40
N THR A 134 1.93 -1.24 16.59
CA THR A 134 2.71 -0.30 15.76
C THR A 134 3.08 -0.89 14.40
N HIS A 135 2.88 -2.20 14.21
CA HIS A 135 3.18 -2.91 12.99
C HIS A 135 1.93 -3.14 12.14
N LYS A 136 1.98 -2.68 10.88
CA LYS A 136 0.92 -2.91 9.89
C LYS A 136 0.60 -4.39 9.66
N SER A 137 1.57 -5.27 9.89
CA SER A 137 1.41 -6.73 9.79
C SER A 137 0.34 -7.30 10.71
N CYS A 138 -0.17 -6.54 11.69
CA CYS A 138 -1.22 -6.99 12.59
C CYS A 138 -2.51 -7.41 11.87
N PHE A 139 -2.77 -6.92 10.65
CA PHE A 139 -3.95 -7.31 9.88
C PHE A 139 -3.96 -8.80 9.49
N ALA A 140 -2.79 -9.42 9.34
CA ALA A 140 -2.66 -10.85 9.06
C ALA A 140 -3.11 -11.74 10.24
N LEU A 141 -3.30 -11.17 11.44
CA LEU A 141 -3.66 -11.90 12.67
C LEU A 141 -5.18 -12.02 12.88
N LYS A 142 -5.99 -11.68 11.87
CA LYS A 142 -7.45 -11.77 11.93
C LYS A 142 -7.95 -13.14 12.40
N GLU A 143 -7.35 -14.22 11.90
CA GLU A 143 -7.73 -15.59 12.30
C GLU A 143 -7.41 -15.90 13.77
N VAL A 144 -6.32 -15.35 14.29
CA VAL A 144 -5.95 -15.47 15.71
C VAL A 144 -6.97 -14.74 16.58
N LEU A 145 -7.36 -13.52 16.20
CA LEU A 145 -8.42 -12.76 16.86
C LEU A 145 -9.77 -13.49 16.81
N ASN A 146 -10.08 -14.13 15.68
CA ASN A 146 -11.29 -14.91 15.51
C ASN A 146 -11.38 -16.08 16.51
N LEU A 147 -10.27 -16.77 16.76
CA LEU A 147 -10.18 -17.82 17.78
C LEU A 147 -10.31 -17.23 19.19
N ALA A 148 -9.65 -16.09 19.47
CA ALA A 148 -9.73 -15.41 20.77
C ALA A 148 -11.16 -15.06 21.16
N VAL A 149 -11.93 -14.51 20.22
CA VAL A 149 -13.34 -14.18 20.42
C VAL A 149 -14.15 -15.42 20.78
N LEU A 150 -13.91 -16.57 20.16
CA LEU A 150 -14.62 -17.82 20.50
C LEU A 150 -14.32 -18.27 21.93
N LYS A 151 -13.05 -18.23 22.32
CA LYS A 151 -12.64 -18.61 23.68
C LYS A 151 -13.27 -17.70 24.74
N ILE A 152 -13.24 -16.38 24.53
CA ILE A 152 -13.85 -15.42 25.45
C ILE A 152 -15.38 -15.57 25.51
N VAL A 153 -16.04 -15.88 24.39
CA VAL A 153 -17.48 -16.18 24.40
C VAL A 153 -17.78 -17.43 25.24
N GLY A 154 -16.92 -18.44 25.20
CA GLY A 154 -17.02 -19.67 25.98
C GLY A 154 -16.67 -19.53 27.47
N ALA A 155 -15.99 -18.44 27.86
CA ALA A 155 -15.65 -18.15 29.25
C ALA A 155 -16.91 -17.87 30.09
N LYS A 156 -16.93 -18.41 31.32
CA LYS A 156 -18.08 -18.30 32.25
C LYS A 156 -17.91 -17.18 33.27
N SER A 157 -16.68 -16.69 33.44
CA SER A 157 -16.34 -15.62 34.39
C SER A 157 -15.53 -14.50 33.74
N GLU A 158 -15.56 -13.31 34.34
CA GLU A 158 -14.74 -12.17 33.91
C GLU A 158 -13.24 -12.51 34.02
N THR A 159 -12.83 -13.23 35.07
CA THR A 159 -11.44 -13.66 35.28
C THR A 159 -10.93 -14.63 34.22
N GLU A 160 -11.79 -15.55 33.74
CA GLU A 160 -11.44 -16.42 32.62
C GLU A 160 -11.29 -15.59 31.33
N SER A 161 -12.20 -14.65 31.08
CA SER A 161 -12.15 -13.78 29.90
C SER A 161 -10.87 -12.93 29.86
N GLU A 162 -10.43 -12.42 31.00
CA GLU A 162 -9.16 -11.70 31.13
C GLU A 162 -7.93 -12.61 30.94
N ALA A 163 -8.00 -13.86 31.40
CA ALA A 163 -6.94 -14.84 31.19
C ALA A 163 -6.78 -15.19 29.70
N GLU A 164 -7.89 -15.42 28.98
CA GLU A 164 -7.88 -15.65 27.53
C GLU A 164 -7.35 -14.43 26.76
N LEU A 165 -7.69 -13.21 27.21
CA LEU A 165 -7.18 -11.98 26.62
C LEU A 165 -5.66 -11.84 26.82
N LYS A 166 -5.15 -12.22 28.00
CA LYS A 166 -3.71 -12.24 28.27
C LYS A 166 -3.01 -13.30 27.41
N GLU A 167 -3.60 -14.48 27.27
CA GLU A 167 -3.05 -15.54 26.43
C GLU A 167 -2.97 -15.11 24.96
N LEU A 168 -3.98 -14.42 24.43
CA LEU A 168 -3.94 -13.81 23.09
C LEU A 168 -2.70 -12.94 22.89
N HIS A 169 -2.42 -12.06 23.86
CA HIS A 169 -1.28 -11.16 23.79
C HIS A 169 0.05 -11.92 23.79
N GLU A 170 0.16 -13.01 24.56
CA GLU A 170 1.34 -13.88 24.58
C GLU A 170 1.49 -14.63 23.25
N VAL A 171 0.41 -15.22 22.72
CA VAL A 171 0.40 -15.95 21.44
C VAL A 171 0.81 -15.05 20.28
N VAL A 172 0.23 -13.84 20.18
CA VAL A 172 0.56 -12.91 19.11
C VAL A 172 2.03 -12.47 19.17
N ASN A 173 2.55 -12.20 20.36
CA ASN A 173 3.95 -11.78 20.52
C ASN A 173 4.95 -12.92 20.37
N ALA A 174 4.52 -14.17 20.44
CA ALA A 174 5.34 -15.35 20.16
C ALA A 174 5.46 -15.68 18.66
N VAL A 175 4.67 -15.03 17.79
CA VAL A 175 4.73 -15.24 16.34
C VAL A 175 6.08 -14.77 15.80
N ASP A 176 6.79 -15.66 15.12
CA ASP A 176 8.02 -15.29 14.42
C ASP A 176 7.71 -14.39 13.22
N VAL A 177 8.09 -13.12 13.34
CA VAL A 177 7.98 -12.11 12.28
C VAL A 177 9.34 -11.70 11.72
N SER A 178 10.41 -12.44 12.01
CA SER A 178 11.77 -12.12 11.56
C SER A 178 11.90 -11.99 10.03
N GLY A 179 11.07 -12.72 9.27
CA GLY A 179 11.00 -12.62 7.82
C GLY A 179 10.17 -11.46 7.28
N VAL A 180 9.38 -10.78 8.13
CA VAL A 180 8.63 -9.55 7.78
C VAL A 180 9.59 -8.35 7.86
N ARG A 181 10.64 -8.36 7.04
CA ARG A 181 11.57 -7.23 6.95
C ARG A 181 11.02 -6.15 6.03
N GLY A 182 11.26 -4.89 6.37
CA GLY A 182 10.98 -3.77 5.47
C GLY A 182 11.84 -3.87 4.22
N LEU A 183 11.23 -4.13 3.07
CA LEU A 183 11.94 -4.15 1.80
C LEU A 183 12.39 -2.74 1.44
N SER A 184 13.62 -2.63 0.92
CA SER A 184 14.07 -1.40 0.28
C SER A 184 13.16 -1.04 -0.91
N SER A 185 13.13 0.24 -1.29
CA SER A 185 12.36 0.68 -2.46
C SER A 185 12.73 -0.08 -3.75
N MET A 186 13.99 -0.49 -3.89
CA MET A 186 14.45 -1.32 -5.00
C MET A 186 13.90 -2.74 -4.93
N GLU A 187 14.03 -3.42 -3.78
CA GLU A 187 13.49 -4.77 -3.58
C GLU A 187 11.97 -4.80 -3.80
N ARG A 188 11.26 -3.80 -3.29
CA ARG A 188 9.81 -3.64 -3.51
C ARG A 188 9.48 -3.53 -4.99
N ARG A 189 10.19 -2.66 -5.74
CA ARG A 189 10.00 -2.52 -7.20
C ARG A 189 10.29 -3.82 -7.95
N LEU A 190 11.36 -4.53 -7.58
CA LEU A 190 11.74 -5.80 -8.20
C LEU A 190 10.70 -6.90 -7.96
N MET A 191 10.14 -6.98 -6.75
CA MET A 191 9.06 -7.92 -6.45
C MET A 191 7.84 -7.59 -7.31
N LYS A 192 7.35 -6.34 -7.26
CA LYS A 192 6.17 -5.88 -8.02
C LYS A 192 6.29 -6.10 -9.54
N ARG A 193 7.48 -5.89 -10.11
CA ARG A 193 7.76 -6.13 -11.53
C ARG A 193 7.41 -7.56 -11.96
N THR A 194 7.66 -8.54 -11.10
CA THR A 194 7.61 -9.94 -11.50
C THR A 194 6.17 -10.47 -11.56
N ILE A 195 5.27 -9.89 -10.76
CA ILE A 195 3.84 -10.28 -10.68
C ILE A 195 3.03 -9.75 -11.86
N SER A 196 3.26 -8.51 -12.31
CA SER A 196 2.53 -7.91 -13.44
C SER A 196 2.70 -8.64 -14.80
N SER A 197 3.47 -9.73 -14.86
CA SER A 197 3.70 -10.57 -16.05
C SER A 197 2.62 -11.65 -16.29
N THR A 198 1.79 -11.92 -15.29
CA THR A 198 0.80 -13.01 -15.25
C THR A 198 -0.31 -12.88 -16.29
N GLY A 199 -0.77 -11.65 -16.61
CA GLY A 199 -1.86 -11.44 -17.56
C GLY A 199 -1.57 -11.79 -19.04
N ARG A 200 -0.30 -12.02 -19.40
CA ARG A 200 0.08 -12.59 -20.72
C ARG A 200 0.65 -14.00 -20.65
N ALA A 201 0.84 -14.54 -19.44
CA ALA A 201 1.39 -15.88 -19.23
C ALA A 201 0.28 -16.91 -19.05
N THR A 202 -0.63 -17.02 -20.03
CA THR A 202 -1.36 -18.28 -20.25
C THR A 202 -0.42 -19.47 -20.55
N ALA A 203 0.88 -19.21 -20.73
CA ALA A 203 1.89 -20.24 -20.93
C ALA A 203 2.32 -20.98 -19.65
N ASN A 204 2.40 -20.33 -18.46
CA ASN A 204 2.93 -20.96 -17.24
C ASN A 204 2.16 -20.54 -15.97
N HIS A 205 1.01 -21.17 -15.69
CA HIS A 205 0.24 -20.99 -14.45
C HIS A 205 1.07 -21.28 -13.18
N GLU A 206 2.01 -22.22 -13.24
CA GLU A 206 2.88 -22.60 -12.12
C GLU A 206 3.85 -21.49 -11.69
N ASP A 207 4.34 -20.70 -12.64
CA ASP A 207 5.26 -19.58 -12.34
C ASP A 207 4.50 -18.43 -11.68
N ALA A 208 3.27 -18.16 -12.12
CA ALA A 208 2.38 -17.16 -11.52
C ALA A 208 2.09 -17.45 -10.04
N GLU A 209 1.67 -18.68 -9.74
CA GLU A 209 1.42 -19.10 -8.35
C GLU A 209 2.68 -19.02 -7.47
N ARG A 210 3.85 -19.40 -8.00
CA ARG A 210 5.11 -19.31 -7.25
C ARG A 210 5.48 -17.86 -6.95
N LEU A 211 5.22 -16.95 -7.87
CA LEU A 211 5.50 -15.52 -7.72
C LEU A 211 4.55 -14.82 -6.77
N GLU A 212 3.26 -15.17 -6.82
CA GLU A 212 2.28 -14.71 -5.84
C GLU A 212 2.66 -15.19 -4.43
N LYS A 213 3.03 -16.47 -4.28
CA LYS A 213 3.51 -17.02 -3.00
C LYS A 213 4.78 -16.31 -2.50
N ALA A 214 5.63 -15.80 -3.39
CA ALA A 214 6.84 -15.06 -3.02
C ALA A 214 6.54 -13.67 -2.42
N LEU A 215 5.33 -13.12 -2.57
CA LEU A 215 4.93 -11.84 -1.96
C LEU A 215 4.64 -11.92 -0.47
N PHE A 216 4.46 -13.14 0.03
CA PHE A 216 4.02 -13.39 1.39
C PHE A 216 5.10 -14.13 2.17
N PHE A 217 5.42 -13.58 3.33
CA PHE A 217 6.11 -14.33 4.37
C PHE A 217 5.08 -15.18 5.10
N ARG A 218 5.34 -16.48 5.20
CA ARG A 218 4.45 -17.42 5.89
C ARG A 218 4.98 -17.68 7.29
N ALA A 219 4.12 -17.52 8.28
CA ALA A 219 4.40 -17.90 9.65
C ALA A 219 3.24 -18.73 10.20
N GLN A 220 3.36 -19.16 11.44
CA GLN A 220 2.30 -19.85 12.16
C GLN A 220 2.22 -19.30 13.58
N ALA A 221 0.99 -19.09 14.07
CA ALA A 221 0.74 -18.94 15.50
C ALA A 221 0.34 -20.30 16.07
N LEU A 222 0.73 -20.56 17.31
CA LEU A 222 0.34 -21.76 18.06
C LEU A 222 -0.50 -21.31 19.25
N TRP A 223 -1.73 -21.81 19.33
CA TRP A 223 -2.62 -21.57 20.47
C TRP A 223 -3.26 -22.90 20.88
N ASP A 224 -3.00 -23.38 22.10
CA ASP A 224 -3.43 -24.71 22.57
C ASP A 224 -3.12 -25.86 21.60
N ASP A 225 -1.89 -25.89 21.06
CA ASP A 225 -1.45 -26.84 20.03
C ASP A 225 -2.23 -26.77 18.69
N ILE A 226 -3.08 -25.76 18.50
CA ILE A 226 -3.75 -25.48 17.23
C ILE A 226 -2.83 -24.59 16.38
N PRO A 227 -2.31 -25.09 15.24
CA PRO A 227 -1.52 -24.27 14.34
C PRO A 227 -2.44 -23.38 13.49
N ILE A 228 -2.25 -22.07 13.62
CA ILE A 228 -2.97 -21.06 12.82
C ILE A 228 -2.01 -20.53 11.75
N PRO A 229 -2.24 -20.85 10.46
CA PRO A 229 -1.37 -20.37 9.39
C PRO A 229 -1.55 -18.87 9.17
N LEU A 230 -0.43 -18.14 9.11
CA LEU A 230 -0.40 -16.69 8.91
C LEU A 230 0.34 -16.33 7.62
N GLN A 231 -0.12 -15.29 6.94
CA GLN A 231 0.48 -14.78 5.72
C GLN A 231 0.68 -13.27 5.81
N PHE A 232 1.93 -12.83 5.74
CA PHE A 232 2.31 -11.43 5.83
C PHE A 232 2.77 -10.93 4.47
N LYS A 233 2.06 -9.97 3.89
CA LYS A 233 2.46 -9.36 2.63
C LYS A 233 3.66 -8.43 2.84
N ILE A 234 4.75 -8.67 2.11
CA ILE A 234 6.04 -7.96 2.35
C ILE A 234 6.20 -6.75 1.41
N CYS A 235 5.50 -6.73 0.27
CA CYS A 235 5.73 -5.75 -0.81
C CYS A 235 4.91 -4.46 -0.71
N SER A 236 4.04 -4.31 0.28
CA SER A 236 3.20 -3.12 0.41
C SER A 236 3.99 -1.92 0.92
N THR A 237 3.58 -0.72 0.51
CA THR A 237 4.02 0.53 1.13
C THR A 237 3.19 0.80 2.40
N ASP A 238 3.60 1.79 3.19
CA ASP A 238 2.91 2.12 4.46
C ASP A 238 1.44 2.53 4.22
N ASP A 239 1.16 3.27 3.14
CA ASP A 239 -0.20 3.66 2.75
C ASP A 239 -1.00 2.55 2.06
N GLN A 240 -0.37 1.46 1.61
CA GLN A 240 -1.04 0.38 0.88
C GLN A 240 -1.50 -0.72 1.83
N HIS A 241 -2.80 -0.84 2.07
CA HIS A 241 -3.35 -1.94 2.85
C HIS A 241 -3.30 -3.27 2.08
N ASP A 242 -3.00 -4.37 2.79
CA ASP A 242 -2.71 -5.67 2.17
C ASP A 242 -3.96 -6.36 1.64
N ASP A 243 -5.07 -6.25 2.38
CA ASP A 243 -6.38 -6.84 2.06
C ASP A 243 -7.32 -5.87 1.34
N GLY A 244 -6.86 -4.65 1.04
CA GLY A 244 -7.65 -3.64 0.35
C GLY A 244 -7.79 -4.00 -1.13
N THR A 245 -8.99 -4.39 -1.55
CA THR A 245 -9.31 -4.84 -2.91
C THR A 245 -9.73 -3.68 -3.80
N LEU A 246 -8.76 -3.05 -4.46
CA LEU A 246 -9.00 -2.08 -5.52
C LEU A 246 -9.87 -2.67 -6.64
N THR A 247 -9.73 -3.98 -6.91
CA THR A 247 -10.61 -4.72 -7.81
C THR A 247 -12.09 -4.57 -7.44
N GLN A 248 -12.45 -4.75 -6.16
CA GLN A 248 -13.82 -4.63 -5.69
C GLN A 248 -14.34 -3.19 -5.79
N LEU A 249 -13.47 -2.21 -5.50
CA LEU A 249 -13.76 -0.79 -5.65
C LEU A 249 -14.11 -0.43 -7.10
N LEU A 250 -13.32 -0.91 -8.08
CA LEU A 250 -13.56 -0.70 -9.50
C LEU A 250 -14.81 -1.42 -10.01
N GLN A 251 -15.04 -2.66 -9.58
CA GLN A 251 -16.24 -3.40 -9.95
C GLN A 251 -17.52 -2.72 -9.43
N THR A 252 -17.43 -2.04 -8.29
CA THR A 252 -18.56 -1.37 -7.64
C THR A 252 -18.86 -0.01 -8.25
N PHE A 253 -17.85 0.82 -8.51
CA PHE A 253 -18.04 2.20 -8.98
C PHE A 253 -17.80 2.41 -10.49
N GLY A 254 -17.15 1.47 -11.16
CA GLY A 254 -16.92 1.53 -12.61
C GLY A 254 -16.16 2.78 -13.04
N ASP A 255 -16.70 3.51 -14.03
CA ASP A 255 -16.08 4.74 -14.53
C ASP A 255 -16.07 5.88 -13.50
N GLN A 256 -16.98 5.85 -12.52
CA GLN A 256 -17.03 6.80 -11.42
C GLN A 256 -15.83 6.69 -10.45
N THR A 257 -15.02 5.62 -10.52
CA THR A 257 -13.79 5.50 -9.73
C THR A 257 -12.85 6.69 -9.94
N MET A 258 -12.86 7.32 -11.12
CA MET A 258 -12.03 8.51 -11.37
C MET A 258 -12.51 9.75 -10.62
N VAL A 259 -13.78 9.81 -10.20
CA VAL A 259 -14.26 10.87 -9.29
C VAL A 259 -13.56 10.73 -7.93
N LEU A 260 -13.45 9.50 -7.41
CA LEU A 260 -12.71 9.23 -6.17
C LEU A 260 -11.23 9.56 -6.33
N PHE A 261 -10.59 9.11 -7.41
CA PHE A 261 -9.18 9.43 -7.70
C PHE A 261 -8.91 10.94 -7.60
N ASN A 262 -9.73 11.75 -8.28
CA ASN A 262 -9.57 13.20 -8.29
C ASN A 262 -9.89 13.82 -6.91
N ALA A 263 -10.89 13.31 -6.18
CA ALA A 263 -11.21 13.75 -4.83
C ALA A 263 -10.05 13.52 -3.84
N LEU A 264 -9.44 12.34 -3.88
CA LEU A 264 -8.31 11.96 -3.03
C LEU A 264 -7.09 12.83 -3.30
N LEU A 265 -6.74 12.98 -4.58
CA LEU A 265 -5.61 13.80 -5.04
C LEU A 265 -5.78 15.27 -4.64
N THR A 266 -6.98 15.81 -4.77
CA THR A 266 -7.24 17.24 -4.51
C THR A 266 -7.55 17.58 -3.05
N GLY A 267 -7.52 16.59 -2.15
CA GLY A 267 -7.73 16.83 -0.72
C GLY A 267 -9.19 17.00 -0.31
N GLN A 268 -10.14 16.48 -1.10
CA GLN A 268 -11.57 16.55 -0.80
C GLN A 268 -11.97 15.60 0.35
N ARG A 269 -13.08 15.92 1.01
CA ARG A 269 -13.69 15.11 2.07
C ARG A 269 -14.52 13.99 1.45
N VAL A 270 -14.15 12.74 1.72
CA VAL A 270 -14.76 11.56 1.11
C VAL A 270 -15.43 10.69 2.17
N ILE A 271 -16.67 10.29 1.92
CA ILE A 271 -17.38 9.29 2.72
C ILE A 271 -17.66 8.03 1.89
N MET A 272 -17.36 6.87 2.46
CA MET A 272 -17.75 5.55 1.98
C MET A 272 -18.93 5.05 2.81
N LEU A 273 -20.12 5.00 2.22
CA LEU A 273 -21.35 4.58 2.89
C LEU A 273 -21.67 3.12 2.54
N GLY A 274 -21.74 2.26 3.55
CA GLY A 274 -22.18 0.87 3.43
C GLY A 274 -23.44 0.60 4.26
N TYR A 275 -24.59 1.14 3.86
CA TYR A 275 -25.84 0.85 4.58
C TYR A 275 -26.22 -0.62 4.45
N ASN A 276 -26.45 -1.28 5.59
CA ASN A 276 -26.71 -2.71 5.66
C ASN A 276 -25.59 -3.59 5.05
N ARG A 277 -24.36 -3.06 4.96
CA ARG A 277 -23.15 -3.82 4.60
C ARG A 277 -22.32 -4.10 5.86
N PRO A 278 -21.47 -5.16 5.87
CA PRO A 278 -20.55 -5.39 6.97
C PRO A 278 -19.61 -4.19 7.15
N ALA A 279 -19.32 -3.82 8.39
CA ALA A 279 -18.42 -2.72 8.70
C ALA A 279 -17.00 -3.00 8.18
N GLY A 280 -16.58 -4.28 8.18
CA GLY A 280 -15.28 -4.69 7.66
C GLY A 280 -15.16 -4.50 6.15
N GLU A 281 -16.26 -4.67 5.41
CA GLU A 281 -16.29 -4.36 3.98
C GLU A 281 -16.07 -2.86 3.76
N VAL A 282 -16.77 -2.01 4.53
CA VAL A 282 -16.60 -0.55 4.46
C VAL A 282 -15.16 -0.14 4.78
N CYS A 283 -14.54 -0.75 5.79
CA CYS A 283 -13.14 -0.55 6.12
C CYS A 283 -12.23 -0.86 4.92
N ASN A 284 -12.45 -1.99 4.26
CA ASN A 284 -11.66 -2.41 3.10
C ASN A 284 -11.76 -1.41 1.95
N PHE A 285 -12.95 -0.87 1.67
CA PHE A 285 -13.13 0.17 0.64
C PHE A 285 -12.36 1.44 0.98
N VAL A 286 -12.42 1.91 2.23
CA VAL A 286 -11.65 3.09 2.67
C VAL A 286 -10.15 2.84 2.56
N LEU A 287 -9.67 1.67 2.98
CA LEU A 287 -8.25 1.34 2.93
C LEU A 287 -7.75 1.18 1.48
N ALA A 288 -8.59 0.65 0.59
CA ALA A 288 -8.28 0.50 -0.84
C ALA A 288 -8.10 1.85 -1.56
N THR A 289 -8.74 2.94 -1.08
CA THR A 289 -8.62 4.25 -1.75
C THR A 289 -7.20 4.77 -1.83
N SER A 290 -6.35 4.45 -0.85
CA SER A 290 -4.93 4.86 -0.89
C SER A 290 -4.23 4.31 -2.12
N SER A 291 -4.57 3.10 -2.57
CA SER A 291 -3.97 2.47 -3.75
C SER A 291 -4.30 3.18 -5.08
N LEU A 292 -5.28 4.09 -5.10
CA LEU A 292 -5.61 4.88 -6.29
C LEU A 292 -4.53 5.93 -6.60
N VAL A 293 -3.81 6.44 -5.59
CA VAL A 293 -2.85 7.54 -5.76
C VAL A 293 -1.49 7.28 -5.09
N CYS A 294 -1.42 6.31 -4.18
CA CYS A 294 -0.22 5.92 -3.44
C CYS A 294 0.16 4.47 -3.76
N PRO A 295 1.38 4.21 -4.26
CA PRO A 295 2.40 5.13 -4.78
C PRO A 295 1.96 5.79 -6.11
N PRO A 296 2.67 6.82 -6.64
CA PRO A 296 3.95 7.41 -6.20
C PRO A 296 3.81 8.45 -5.08
N LEU A 297 2.58 8.89 -4.77
CA LEU A 297 2.34 9.75 -3.62
C LEU A 297 2.40 8.93 -2.33
N PHE A 298 2.45 9.59 -1.19
CA PHE A 298 2.45 8.94 0.13
C PHE A 298 1.84 9.87 1.19
N GLY A 299 1.52 9.30 2.34
CA GLY A 299 1.01 10.01 3.50
C GLY A 299 -0.49 10.30 3.45
N LEU A 300 -1.28 9.37 2.92
CA LEU A 300 -2.74 9.42 3.00
C LEU A 300 -3.30 8.76 4.26
N ILE A 301 -2.57 7.84 4.88
CA ILE A 301 -3.08 7.02 5.99
C ILE A 301 -3.64 7.85 7.15
N HIS A 302 -3.03 8.99 7.48
CA HIS A 302 -3.51 9.87 8.56
C HIS A 302 -4.89 10.51 8.29
N ARG A 303 -5.32 10.60 7.03
CA ARG A 303 -6.65 11.09 6.62
C ARG A 303 -7.70 9.98 6.64
N GLN A 304 -7.29 8.71 6.73
CA GLN A 304 -8.20 7.58 6.66
C GLN A 304 -8.80 7.26 8.03
N TYR A 305 -10.12 7.11 8.03
CA TYR A 305 -10.94 6.64 9.13
C TYR A 305 -11.69 5.42 8.59
N PRO A 306 -11.08 4.22 8.63
CA PRO A 306 -11.66 3.05 7.98
C PRO A 306 -13.07 2.73 8.48
N TYR A 307 -13.32 3.04 9.76
CA TYR A 307 -14.65 3.09 10.33
C TYR A 307 -14.86 4.35 11.18
N ALA A 308 -16.02 4.98 11.04
CA ALA A 308 -16.53 6.10 11.80
C ALA A 308 -18.04 5.94 12.03
N ASN A 309 -18.54 6.51 13.11
CA ASN A 309 -19.94 6.42 13.53
C ASN A 309 -20.48 7.82 13.88
N LEU A 310 -21.71 7.88 14.39
CA LEU A 310 -22.35 9.15 14.79
C LEU A 310 -22.01 9.57 16.23
N THR A 311 -21.36 8.72 17.03
CA THR A 311 -21.03 9.05 18.42
C THR A 311 -19.82 9.96 18.51
N ASP A 312 -18.83 9.77 17.63
CA ASP A 312 -17.66 10.66 17.50
C ASP A 312 -17.51 11.23 16.08
N LEU A 313 -17.83 12.51 15.94
CA LEU A 313 -17.67 13.28 14.69
C LEU A 313 -16.33 14.03 14.60
N GLY A 314 -15.36 13.76 15.49
CA GLY A 314 -14.06 14.41 15.52
C GLY A 314 -13.30 14.32 14.18
N PHE A 315 -13.55 13.25 13.41
CA PHE A 315 -12.96 13.06 12.09
C PHE A 315 -13.29 14.16 11.08
N LEU A 316 -14.44 14.85 11.22
CA LEU A 316 -14.84 15.95 10.34
C LEU A 316 -13.87 17.13 10.38
N SER A 317 -13.08 17.24 11.45
CA SER A 317 -12.06 18.28 11.61
C SER A 317 -10.78 18.00 10.82
N THR A 318 -10.59 16.77 10.34
CA THR A 318 -9.40 16.38 9.58
C THR A 318 -9.54 16.84 8.13
N PRO A 319 -8.63 17.70 7.63
CA PRO A 319 -8.68 18.18 6.26
C PRO A 319 -8.64 17.04 5.24
N GLY A 320 -9.64 16.99 4.37
CA GLY A 320 -9.76 15.97 3.34
C GLY A 320 -9.88 14.54 3.89
N TYR A 321 -10.51 14.33 5.05
CA TYR A 321 -10.68 12.98 5.59
C TYR A 321 -11.30 12.00 4.57
N ILE A 322 -11.04 10.71 4.76
CA ILE A 322 -11.65 9.60 4.03
C ILE A 322 -12.26 8.68 5.08
N ALA A 323 -13.58 8.68 5.21
CA ALA A 323 -14.26 7.99 6.30
C ALA A 323 -15.23 6.91 5.81
N GLY A 324 -15.22 5.76 6.48
CA GLY A 324 -16.16 4.67 6.27
C GLY A 324 -17.29 4.71 7.28
N VAL A 325 -18.53 4.65 6.83
CA VAL A 325 -19.72 4.73 7.69
C VAL A 325 -20.78 3.72 7.25
N THR A 326 -21.54 3.19 8.20
CA THR A 326 -22.67 2.28 7.93
C THR A 326 -24.03 2.97 8.10
N ASN A 327 -24.06 4.13 8.77
CA ASN A 327 -25.30 4.86 9.04
C ASN A 327 -25.77 5.68 7.82
N PRO A 328 -27.01 5.50 7.34
CA PRO A 328 -27.50 6.22 6.16
C PRO A 328 -27.71 7.73 6.40
N MET A 329 -27.71 8.20 7.65
CA MET A 329 -27.83 9.63 7.98
C MET A 329 -26.74 10.47 7.32
N PHE A 330 -25.54 9.93 7.12
CA PHE A 330 -24.45 10.62 6.42
C PHE A 330 -24.81 11.01 4.98
N LYS A 331 -25.68 10.25 4.30
CA LYS A 331 -26.17 10.57 2.95
C LYS A 331 -26.99 11.87 2.91
N THR A 332 -27.71 12.17 4.00
CA THR A 332 -28.55 13.37 4.10
C THR A 332 -27.75 14.63 4.42
N LYS A 333 -26.60 14.49 5.06
CA LYS A 333 -25.75 15.57 5.57
C LYS A 333 -24.69 16.00 4.55
N ARG A 334 -25.13 16.61 3.44
CA ARG A 334 -24.26 17.04 2.33
C ARG A 334 -23.19 18.05 2.73
N GLU A 335 -23.36 18.75 3.85
CA GLU A 335 -22.38 19.68 4.40
C GLU A 335 -21.12 18.98 4.94
N TRP A 336 -21.21 17.69 5.28
CA TRP A 336 -20.11 16.95 5.89
C TRP A 336 -19.08 16.52 4.86
N TRP A 337 -19.47 16.22 3.63
CA TRP A 337 -18.62 15.61 2.61
C TRP A 337 -18.64 16.37 1.28
N ASP A 338 -17.60 16.17 0.49
CA ASP A 338 -17.52 16.68 -0.88
C ASP A 338 -17.91 15.58 -1.88
N VAL A 339 -17.49 14.33 -1.59
CA VAL A 339 -17.87 13.13 -2.34
C VAL A 339 -18.37 12.06 -1.38
N LEU A 340 -19.49 11.42 -1.70
CA LEU A 340 -20.03 10.26 -0.99
C LEU A 340 -20.20 9.11 -1.95
N CYS A 341 -19.64 7.96 -1.62
CA CYS A 341 -19.71 6.75 -2.42
C CYS A 341 -20.58 5.73 -1.68
N ASP A 342 -21.70 5.35 -2.29
CA ASP A 342 -22.60 4.35 -1.73
C ASP A 342 -22.20 2.97 -2.24
N ILE A 343 -21.56 2.19 -1.37
CA ILE A 343 -21.06 0.83 -1.70
C ILE A 343 -22.22 -0.11 -2.01
N SER A 344 -23.41 0.18 -1.48
CA SER A 344 -24.59 -0.68 -1.64
C SER A 344 -25.24 -0.51 -3.00
N THR A 345 -25.23 0.72 -3.55
CA THR A 345 -25.84 1.04 -4.85
C THR A 345 -24.83 1.17 -5.98
N GLY A 346 -23.54 1.34 -5.67
CA GLY A 346 -22.49 1.64 -6.66
C GLY A 346 -22.52 3.08 -7.17
N GLU A 347 -23.29 3.97 -6.52
CA GLU A 347 -23.44 5.37 -6.94
C GLU A 347 -22.46 6.29 -6.21
N VAL A 348 -21.90 7.25 -6.95
CA VAL A 348 -21.05 8.31 -6.40
C VAL A 348 -21.80 9.65 -6.45
N PHE A 349 -21.99 10.26 -5.29
CA PHE A 349 -22.62 11.55 -5.11
C PHE A 349 -21.57 12.62 -4.88
N VAL A 350 -21.74 13.79 -5.51
CA VAL A 350 -20.89 14.96 -5.28
C VAL A 350 -21.74 16.10 -4.72
N SER A 351 -21.25 16.77 -3.68
CA SER A 351 -22.02 17.81 -2.98
C SER A 351 -22.17 19.10 -3.79
N ALA A 352 -21.18 19.40 -4.64
CA ALA A 352 -21.19 20.49 -5.61
C ALA A 352 -21.13 19.95 -7.05
N PRO A 353 -21.78 20.60 -8.03
CA PRO A 353 -21.71 20.18 -9.42
C PRO A 353 -20.26 20.21 -9.92
N VAL A 354 -19.82 19.10 -10.50
CA VAL A 354 -18.50 18.97 -11.13
C VAL A 354 -18.56 19.66 -12.48
N GLU A 355 -17.75 20.71 -12.67
CA GLU A 355 -17.54 21.30 -13.99
C GLU A 355 -16.88 20.28 -14.90
N LYS A 356 -17.13 20.34 -16.21
CA LYS A 356 -16.41 19.50 -17.16
C LYS A 356 -14.94 19.87 -17.16
N GLU A 357 -14.07 18.88 -16.97
CA GLU A 357 -12.63 19.09 -16.84
C GLU A 357 -11.90 18.57 -18.09
N ASP A 358 -10.77 19.18 -18.44
CA ASP A 358 -10.00 18.80 -19.63
C ASP A 358 -9.44 17.37 -19.55
N TYR A 359 -9.28 16.84 -18.33
CA TYR A 359 -8.77 15.49 -18.07
C TYR A 359 -9.83 14.39 -18.11
N ASP A 360 -11.13 14.73 -18.23
CA ASP A 360 -12.22 13.75 -18.18
C ASP A 360 -12.09 12.67 -19.27
N ALA A 361 -11.68 13.07 -20.47
CA ALA A 361 -11.51 12.15 -21.60
C ALA A 361 -10.34 11.18 -21.37
N SER A 362 -9.22 11.67 -20.85
CA SER A 362 -8.07 10.81 -20.51
C SER A 362 -8.37 9.88 -19.34
N ASP A 363 -9.06 10.38 -18.32
CA ASP A 363 -9.47 9.61 -17.15
C ASP A 363 -10.44 8.49 -17.57
N ARG A 364 -11.40 8.78 -18.45
CA ARG A 364 -12.34 7.78 -18.98
C ARG A 364 -11.64 6.69 -19.78
N ASN A 365 -10.72 7.05 -20.68
CA ASN A 365 -10.00 6.05 -21.47
C ASN A 365 -9.16 5.14 -20.58
N PHE A 366 -8.49 5.71 -19.58
CA PHE A 366 -7.68 4.97 -18.63
C PHE A 366 -8.52 4.00 -17.78
N VAL A 367 -9.62 4.47 -17.18
CA VAL A 367 -10.43 3.60 -16.32
C VAL A 367 -11.10 2.47 -17.10
N LEU A 368 -11.49 2.71 -18.37
CA LEU A 368 -12.00 1.65 -19.23
C LEU A 368 -10.94 0.58 -19.54
N GLU A 369 -9.70 0.99 -19.83
CA GLU A 369 -8.57 0.05 -20.00
C GLU A 369 -8.35 -0.80 -18.74
N VAL A 370 -8.43 -0.18 -17.56
CA VAL A 370 -8.30 -0.89 -16.28
C VAL A 370 -9.46 -1.86 -16.06
N LEU A 371 -10.70 -1.44 -16.31
CA LEU A 371 -11.88 -2.29 -16.19
C LEU A 371 -11.85 -3.48 -17.14
N ASP A 372 -11.39 -3.29 -18.38
CA ASP A 372 -11.18 -4.36 -19.35
C ASP A 372 -10.11 -5.34 -18.86
N GLY A 373 -9.04 -4.85 -18.23
CA GLY A 373 -8.03 -5.68 -17.56
C GLY A 373 -8.62 -6.49 -16.40
N VAL A 374 -9.43 -5.88 -15.54
CA VAL A 374 -10.12 -6.61 -14.46
C VAL A 374 -11.01 -7.71 -15.03
N ALA A 375 -11.79 -7.42 -16.07
CA ALA A 375 -12.65 -8.40 -16.73
C ALA A 375 -11.85 -9.53 -17.40
N ALA A 376 -10.63 -9.25 -17.85
CA ALA A 376 -9.70 -10.23 -18.40
C ALA A 376 -8.95 -11.06 -17.33
N GLY A 377 -9.20 -10.82 -16.04
CA GLY A 377 -8.61 -11.60 -14.94
C GLY A 377 -7.20 -11.19 -14.54
N TYR A 378 -6.81 -9.94 -14.80
CA TYR A 378 -5.54 -9.42 -14.29
C TYR A 378 -5.57 -9.30 -12.76
N ASP A 379 -4.42 -9.55 -12.13
CA ASP A 379 -4.29 -9.56 -10.68
C ASP A 379 -4.31 -8.15 -10.04
N GLU A 380 -4.56 -8.10 -8.74
CA GLU A 380 -4.64 -6.86 -7.95
C GLU A 380 -3.35 -6.01 -8.04
N GLU A 381 -2.17 -6.62 -8.20
CA GLU A 381 -0.92 -5.86 -8.28
C GLU A 381 -0.77 -5.16 -9.63
N TRP A 382 -1.24 -5.78 -10.71
CA TRP A 382 -1.37 -5.11 -12.02
C TRP A 382 -2.23 -3.86 -11.92
N LEU A 383 -3.38 -3.93 -11.24
CA LEU A 383 -4.26 -2.78 -11.02
C LEU A 383 -3.52 -1.65 -10.29
N ARG A 384 -2.84 -1.97 -9.18
CA ARG A 384 -2.06 -0.98 -8.41
C ARG A 384 -0.97 -0.33 -9.27
N CYS A 385 -0.29 -1.12 -10.12
CA CYS A 385 0.70 -0.60 -11.05
C CYS A 385 0.08 0.37 -12.07
N MET A 386 -1.12 0.09 -12.59
CA MET A 386 -1.82 0.97 -13.54
C MET A 386 -2.09 2.35 -12.92
N PHE A 387 -2.61 2.40 -11.68
CA PHE A 387 -2.87 3.66 -10.98
C PHE A 387 -1.60 4.39 -10.55
N GLU A 388 -0.57 3.67 -10.11
CA GLU A 388 0.75 4.24 -9.82
C GLU A 388 1.32 4.92 -11.07
N GLU A 389 1.26 4.24 -12.21
CA GLU A 389 1.73 4.75 -13.49
C GLU A 389 0.94 5.95 -13.99
N TYR A 390 -0.39 5.88 -13.86
CA TYR A 390 -1.28 6.97 -14.23
C TYR A 390 -0.98 8.24 -13.43
N THR A 391 -0.88 8.10 -12.11
CA THR A 391 -0.55 9.20 -11.19
C THR A 391 0.84 9.75 -11.46
N ARG A 392 1.82 8.86 -11.68
CA ARG A 392 3.21 9.25 -11.98
C ARG A 392 3.31 10.09 -13.24
N LYS A 393 2.73 9.62 -14.37
CA LYS A 393 2.85 10.28 -15.67
C LYS A 393 2.08 11.59 -15.76
N ASN A 394 0.91 11.66 -15.12
CA ASN A 394 0.01 12.80 -15.26
C ASN A 394 0.21 13.87 -14.18
N ILE A 395 0.83 13.52 -13.04
CA ILE A 395 1.00 14.44 -11.91
C ILE A 395 2.47 14.59 -11.55
N VAL A 396 3.10 13.53 -11.06
CA VAL A 396 4.42 13.61 -10.43
C VAL A 396 5.52 14.02 -11.40
N ASP A 397 5.60 13.38 -12.56
CA ASP A 397 6.65 13.67 -13.55
C ASP A 397 6.55 15.11 -14.08
N ILE A 398 5.34 15.67 -14.15
CA ILE A 398 5.10 17.06 -14.59
C ILE A 398 5.60 18.03 -13.51
N VAL A 399 5.23 17.79 -12.24
CA VAL A 399 5.62 18.64 -11.10
C VAL A 399 7.12 18.60 -10.85
N LEU A 400 7.75 17.44 -10.98
CA LEU A 400 9.19 17.28 -10.80
C LEU A 400 10.02 17.73 -12.01
N GLY A 401 9.39 18.07 -13.14
CA GLY A 401 10.10 18.36 -14.40
C GLY A 401 10.84 17.13 -14.96
N GLU A 402 10.41 15.92 -14.60
CA GLU A 402 10.97 14.65 -15.07
C GLU A 402 10.29 14.13 -16.34
N ALA A 403 9.27 14.83 -16.85
CA ALA A 403 8.52 14.49 -18.06
C ALA A 403 9.28 14.78 -19.38
N ASN A 404 10.60 14.92 -19.32
CA ASN A 404 11.47 15.28 -20.46
C ASN A 404 11.60 14.18 -21.53
N TYR A 405 10.95 13.03 -21.32
CA TYR A 405 10.79 11.96 -22.31
C TYR A 405 9.65 12.23 -23.31
N LEU A 406 8.91 13.32 -23.15
CA LEU A 406 7.88 13.75 -24.10
C LEU A 406 8.45 14.82 -25.02
N SER A 407 7.92 14.91 -26.25
CA SER A 407 8.16 16.10 -27.08
C SER A 407 7.63 17.35 -26.37
N PRO A 408 8.22 18.54 -26.62
CA PRO A 408 7.75 19.79 -26.01
C PRO A 408 6.24 20.03 -26.19
N ASP A 409 5.70 19.72 -27.36
CA ASP A 409 4.28 19.86 -27.68
C ASP A 409 3.41 18.87 -26.89
N ALA A 410 3.84 17.60 -26.80
CA ALA A 410 3.11 16.58 -26.04
C ALA A 410 3.13 16.89 -24.53
N LEU A 411 4.26 17.39 -24.02
CA LEU A 411 4.40 17.85 -22.64
C LEU A 411 3.51 19.05 -22.36
N ALA A 412 3.49 20.05 -23.23
CA ALA A 412 2.64 21.23 -23.09
C ALA A 412 1.15 20.84 -23.06
N LYS A 413 0.71 19.99 -24.00
CA LYS A 413 -0.66 19.48 -24.04
C LYS A 413 -1.03 18.70 -22.77
N ARG A 414 -0.17 17.76 -22.35
CA ARG A 414 -0.41 16.97 -21.14
C ARG A 414 -0.44 17.85 -19.89
N SER A 415 0.47 18.82 -19.79
CA SER A 415 0.53 19.74 -18.65
C SER A 415 -0.71 20.64 -18.59
N ALA A 416 -1.20 21.12 -19.73
CA ALA A 416 -2.42 21.92 -19.81
C ALA A 416 -3.64 21.15 -19.28
N VAL A 417 -3.84 19.91 -19.77
CA VAL A 417 -4.93 19.02 -19.33
C VAL A 417 -4.90 18.76 -17.82
N ASN A 418 -3.71 18.62 -17.24
CA ASN A 418 -3.52 18.28 -15.83
C ASN A 418 -3.41 19.50 -14.89
N ASN A 419 -3.35 20.72 -15.43
CA ASN A 419 -2.96 21.92 -14.68
C ASN A 419 -3.86 22.19 -13.47
N LYS A 420 -5.19 22.09 -13.66
CA LYS A 420 -6.16 22.38 -12.60
C LYS A 420 -6.03 21.42 -11.42
N ARG A 421 -5.87 20.11 -11.67
CA ARG A 421 -5.68 19.11 -10.60
C ARG A 421 -4.33 19.25 -9.89
N ILE A 422 -3.26 19.54 -10.63
CA ILE A 422 -1.93 19.82 -10.05
C ILE A 422 -2.00 21.06 -9.13
N THR A 423 -2.66 22.12 -9.58
CA THR A 423 -2.79 23.37 -8.81
C THR A 423 -3.62 23.17 -7.54
N LYS A 424 -4.68 22.36 -7.59
CA LYS A 424 -5.46 21.97 -6.41
C LYS A 424 -4.62 21.13 -5.46
N TRP A 425 -3.95 20.09 -5.98
CA TRP A 425 -3.06 19.23 -5.19
C TRP A 425 -1.95 20.02 -4.49
N ALA A 426 -1.35 21.01 -5.17
CA ALA A 426 -0.29 21.87 -4.63
C ALA A 426 -0.68 22.65 -3.36
N ARG A 427 -1.99 22.80 -3.09
CA ARG A 427 -2.52 23.46 -1.88
C ARG A 427 -2.72 22.51 -0.70
N THR A 428 -2.60 21.21 -0.92
CA THR A 428 -2.83 20.19 0.10
C THR A 428 -1.58 19.93 0.93
N ASP A 429 -1.74 19.39 2.14
CA ASP A 429 -0.59 18.98 2.96
C ASP A 429 0.14 17.77 2.37
N SER A 430 -0.54 16.95 1.56
CA SER A 430 0.08 15.84 0.84
C SER A 430 1.16 16.32 -0.14
N TYR A 431 0.97 17.47 -0.79
CA TYR A 431 1.98 18.07 -1.67
C TYR A 431 3.20 18.56 -0.89
N LYS A 432 2.98 19.27 0.23
CA LYS A 432 4.08 19.74 1.09
C LYS A 432 4.95 18.57 1.53
N ARG A 433 4.33 17.51 2.06
CA ARG A 433 5.02 16.28 2.48
C ARG A 433 5.74 15.60 1.32
N PHE A 434 5.12 15.57 0.14
CA PHE A 434 5.74 15.01 -1.05
C PHE A 434 7.03 15.78 -1.43
N MET A 435 6.98 17.11 -1.40
CA MET A 435 8.10 17.99 -1.77
C MET A 435 9.24 17.99 -0.75
N ASP A 436 8.93 17.82 0.53
CA ASP A 436 9.88 17.82 1.65
C ASP A 436 10.58 16.46 1.83
N SER A 437 10.09 15.41 1.18
CA SER A 437 10.64 14.06 1.36
C SER A 437 12.06 13.90 0.78
N PRO A 438 12.98 13.26 1.53
CA PRO A 438 14.33 12.97 1.06
C PRO A 438 14.36 12.00 -0.13
N HIS A 439 13.25 11.30 -0.43
CA HIS A 439 13.13 10.44 -1.62
C HIS A 439 13.31 11.20 -2.95
N ARG A 440 13.24 12.55 -2.93
CA ARG A 440 13.61 13.43 -4.06
C ARG A 440 15.12 13.47 -4.34
N THR A 441 15.97 13.14 -3.36
CA THR A 441 17.42 13.41 -3.40
C THR A 441 18.30 12.25 -3.87
N GLN A 442 17.74 11.11 -4.28
CA GLN A 442 18.50 10.05 -4.97
C GLN A 442 18.85 10.48 -6.41
N LYS A 443 19.81 11.40 -6.52
CA LYS A 443 20.35 11.92 -7.80
C LYS A 443 21.09 10.85 -8.61
N THR A 444 21.43 9.71 -8.02
CA THR A 444 22.24 8.66 -8.68
C THR A 444 21.44 7.80 -9.67
N GLY A 445 20.10 7.74 -9.55
CA GLY A 445 19.23 6.94 -10.45
C GLY A 445 18.50 7.74 -11.54
N VAL A 446 18.66 9.08 -11.55
CA VAL A 446 17.88 9.98 -12.43
C VAL A 446 18.23 9.76 -13.90
N ASP A 447 19.50 9.54 -14.22
CA ASP A 447 19.96 9.34 -15.60
C ASP A 447 19.52 7.98 -16.16
N LEU A 448 19.68 6.89 -15.40
CA LEU A 448 19.22 5.54 -15.80
C LEU A 448 17.70 5.50 -16.02
N ARG A 449 16.94 6.04 -15.06
CA ARG A 449 15.47 6.08 -15.14
C ARG A 449 15.00 6.97 -16.30
N ARG A 450 15.71 8.05 -16.62
CA ARG A 450 15.44 8.91 -17.78
C ARG A 450 15.73 8.18 -19.09
N HIS A 451 16.89 7.52 -19.19
CA HIS A 451 17.28 6.74 -20.36
C HIS A 451 16.30 5.61 -20.67
N ILE A 452 15.89 4.85 -19.65
CA ILE A 452 14.87 3.80 -19.80
C ILE A 452 13.56 4.40 -20.30
N ARG A 453 13.09 5.50 -19.70
CA ARG A 453 11.83 6.16 -20.11
C ARG A 453 11.90 6.67 -21.54
N SER A 454 13.05 7.23 -21.96
CA SER A 454 13.28 7.68 -23.32
C SER A 454 13.15 6.54 -24.34
N LEU A 455 13.65 5.35 -23.99
CA LEU A 455 13.55 4.17 -24.86
C LEU A 455 12.17 3.48 -24.79
N GLN A 456 11.43 3.63 -23.69
CA GLN A 456 10.13 2.99 -23.49
C GLN A 456 8.91 3.82 -23.92
N GLY A 457 9.05 5.13 -24.13
CA GLY A 457 7.90 6.02 -24.34
C GLY A 457 8.07 7.02 -25.49
N ASP A 458 7.00 7.13 -26.30
CA ASP A 458 6.43 8.24 -27.10
C ASP A 458 7.31 9.28 -27.81
N MET A 459 8.64 9.25 -27.70
CA MET A 459 9.52 10.06 -28.55
C MET A 459 9.44 9.48 -29.96
N VAL A 460 8.62 10.10 -30.80
CA VAL A 460 8.35 9.69 -32.19
C VAL A 460 9.63 9.56 -33.02
N VAL A 461 10.72 10.23 -32.63
CA VAL A 461 12.07 10.06 -33.20
C VAL A 461 13.11 10.35 -32.11
N LEU A 462 13.85 9.34 -31.67
CA LEU A 462 15.13 9.56 -30.98
C LEU A 462 16.19 9.77 -32.05
N ASP A 463 17.07 10.75 -31.86
CA ASP A 463 18.26 10.88 -32.69
C ASP A 463 19.18 9.68 -32.44
N ASP A 464 19.74 9.08 -33.50
CA ASP A 464 20.61 7.91 -33.42
C ASP A 464 21.81 8.18 -32.49
N THR A 465 22.29 9.42 -32.44
CA THR A 465 23.38 9.84 -31.54
C THR A 465 22.99 9.77 -30.06
N LEU A 466 21.73 10.09 -29.75
CA LEU A 466 21.20 10.01 -28.39
C LEU A 466 21.01 8.54 -27.97
N VAL A 467 20.53 7.70 -28.88
CA VAL A 467 20.40 6.25 -28.64
C VAL A 467 21.78 5.63 -28.38
N GLU A 468 22.78 5.95 -29.20
CA GLU A 468 24.17 5.51 -29.00
C GLU A 468 24.70 5.91 -27.62
N LYS A 469 24.48 7.17 -27.22
CA LYS A 469 24.88 7.65 -25.90
C LYS A 469 24.17 6.88 -24.78
N ILE A 470 22.85 6.68 -24.87
CA ILE A 470 22.09 5.94 -23.86
C ILE A 470 22.64 4.52 -23.66
N TYR A 471 22.87 3.78 -24.74
CA TYR A 471 23.40 2.41 -24.63
C TYR A 471 24.86 2.38 -24.17
N SER A 472 25.66 3.38 -24.53
CA SER A 472 27.01 3.57 -23.98
C SER A 472 26.97 3.84 -22.48
N ASP A 473 26.04 4.67 -22.02
CA ASP A 473 25.85 4.98 -20.60
C ASP A 473 25.40 3.72 -19.83
N PHE A 474 24.51 2.89 -20.39
CA PHE A 474 24.19 1.59 -19.78
C PHE A 474 25.40 0.67 -19.66
N ALA A 475 26.22 0.56 -20.71
CA ALA A 475 27.42 -0.28 -20.70
C ALA A 475 28.54 0.24 -19.77
N THR A 476 28.56 1.54 -19.46
CA THR A 476 29.57 2.14 -18.56
C THR A 476 29.12 2.20 -17.11
N LEU A 477 27.82 2.42 -16.87
CA LEU A 477 27.25 2.60 -15.53
C LEU A 477 26.79 1.31 -14.86
N LEU A 478 26.44 0.27 -15.62
CA LEU A 478 25.86 -0.97 -15.08
C LEU A 478 26.88 -2.11 -15.07
N ASN A 479 27.70 -2.18 -14.01
CA ASN A 479 28.78 -3.18 -13.91
C ASN A 479 28.58 -4.16 -12.76
N THR A 480 27.85 -3.78 -11.73
CA THR A 480 27.66 -4.58 -10.51
C THR A 480 26.25 -5.17 -10.43
N GLU A 481 26.10 -6.24 -9.65
CA GLU A 481 24.80 -6.88 -9.43
C GLU A 481 23.73 -5.93 -8.87
N PRO A 482 24.00 -5.06 -7.86
CA PRO A 482 23.01 -4.12 -7.34
C PRO A 482 22.59 -3.06 -8.37
N GLU A 483 23.52 -2.57 -9.20
CA GLU A 483 23.21 -1.60 -10.28
C GLU A 483 22.29 -2.23 -11.34
N LEU A 484 22.57 -3.48 -11.72
CA LEU A 484 21.74 -4.22 -12.67
C LEU A 484 20.36 -4.53 -12.07
N GLN A 485 20.28 -4.87 -10.79
CA GLN A 485 19.02 -5.01 -10.07
C GLN A 485 18.23 -3.70 -10.02
N GLU A 486 18.90 -2.57 -9.74
CA GLU A 486 18.26 -1.25 -9.77
C GLU A 486 17.74 -0.91 -11.18
N PHE A 487 18.55 -1.12 -12.21
CA PHE A 487 18.17 -0.96 -13.61
C PHE A 487 16.93 -1.79 -13.96
N LEU A 488 16.93 -3.07 -13.61
CA LEU A 488 15.80 -3.96 -13.79
C LEU A 488 14.57 -3.50 -12.99
N SER A 489 14.74 -2.88 -11.82
CA SER A 489 13.63 -2.36 -11.02
C SER A 489 12.84 -1.25 -11.72
N TYR A 490 13.45 -0.57 -12.70
CA TYR A 490 12.80 0.47 -13.51
C TYR A 490 12.20 -0.03 -14.83
N LEU A 491 12.26 -1.35 -15.10
CA LEU A 491 11.75 -2.00 -16.31
C LEU A 491 10.55 -2.90 -15.98
N PRO A 492 9.38 -2.34 -15.59
CA PRO A 492 8.20 -3.15 -15.34
C PRO A 492 7.76 -3.88 -16.61
N VAL A 493 7.29 -5.12 -16.47
CA VAL A 493 6.84 -5.96 -17.60
C VAL A 493 5.68 -5.31 -18.35
N LEU A 494 4.83 -4.57 -17.63
CA LEU A 494 3.75 -3.75 -18.15
C LEU A 494 4.20 -2.78 -19.26
N ARG A 495 5.45 -2.31 -19.23
CA ARG A 495 6.06 -1.44 -20.24
C ARG A 495 6.96 -2.20 -21.23
N GLY A 496 6.70 -3.49 -21.43
CA GLY A 496 7.54 -4.36 -22.26
C GLY A 496 8.82 -4.87 -21.56
N GLY A 497 9.05 -4.49 -20.29
CA GLY A 497 10.14 -5.02 -19.47
C GLY A 497 11.54 -4.85 -20.10
N LEU A 498 12.40 -5.85 -19.94
CA LEU A 498 13.74 -5.87 -20.54
C LEU A 498 13.69 -5.92 -22.08
N GLN A 499 12.56 -6.34 -22.65
CA GLN A 499 12.41 -6.53 -24.09
C GLN A 499 12.59 -5.22 -24.87
N THR A 500 12.10 -4.10 -24.34
CA THR A 500 12.24 -2.78 -24.99
C THR A 500 13.69 -2.35 -25.13
N ILE A 501 14.54 -2.72 -24.16
CA ILE A 501 15.98 -2.44 -24.21
C ILE A 501 16.70 -3.48 -25.08
N ALA A 502 16.29 -4.75 -25.00
CA ALA A 502 16.89 -5.81 -25.83
C ALA A 502 16.67 -5.59 -27.34
N GLN A 503 15.64 -4.84 -27.75
CA GLN A 503 15.43 -4.44 -29.14
C GLN A 503 16.60 -3.64 -29.75
N GLY A 504 17.47 -3.03 -28.93
CA GLY A 504 18.71 -2.39 -29.38
C GLY A 504 19.61 -3.28 -30.24
N ILE A 505 19.49 -4.61 -30.13
CA ILE A 505 20.16 -5.59 -30.99
C ILE A 505 19.88 -5.36 -32.50
N PHE A 506 18.70 -4.84 -32.82
CA PHE A 506 18.27 -4.62 -34.20
C PHE A 506 18.54 -3.20 -34.70
N HIS A 507 19.11 -2.32 -33.87
CA HIS A 507 19.41 -0.94 -34.23
C HIS A 507 20.47 -0.86 -35.35
N PRO A 508 20.41 0.08 -36.32
CA PRO A 508 21.38 0.16 -37.41
C PRO A 508 22.84 0.37 -36.94
N SER A 509 23.05 1.16 -35.88
CA SER A 509 24.38 1.42 -35.32
C SER A 509 25.03 0.18 -34.67
N ILE A 510 26.27 -0.11 -35.07
CA ILE A 510 27.09 -1.20 -34.51
C ILE A 510 27.38 -0.97 -33.02
N GLY A 511 27.59 0.28 -32.60
CA GLY A 511 27.85 0.63 -31.20
C GLY A 511 26.69 0.26 -30.29
N VAL A 512 25.45 0.55 -30.71
CA VAL A 512 24.24 0.18 -29.98
C VAL A 512 24.10 -1.34 -29.88
N LYS A 513 24.31 -2.08 -30.98
CA LYS A 513 24.26 -3.56 -30.96
C LYS A 513 25.27 -4.14 -29.99
N HIS A 514 26.52 -3.68 -30.05
CA HIS A 514 27.60 -4.16 -29.19
C HIS A 514 27.29 -3.88 -27.71
N ASN A 515 26.93 -2.64 -27.37
CA ASN A 515 26.61 -2.27 -26.00
C ASN A 515 25.37 -3.00 -25.46
N THR A 516 24.38 -3.29 -26.31
CA THR A 516 23.23 -4.12 -25.94
C THR A 516 23.66 -5.54 -25.58
N VAL A 517 24.55 -6.16 -26.38
CA VAL A 517 25.07 -7.52 -26.10
C VAL A 517 25.89 -7.54 -24.82
N VAL A 518 26.73 -6.53 -24.59
CA VAL A 518 27.51 -6.39 -23.34
C VAL A 518 26.57 -6.31 -22.13
N LEU A 519 25.53 -5.47 -22.19
CA LEU A 519 24.55 -5.34 -21.12
C LEU A 519 23.82 -6.66 -20.85
N LEU A 520 23.34 -7.34 -21.90
CA LEU A 520 22.61 -8.60 -21.76
C LEU A 520 23.50 -9.72 -21.21
N LYS A 521 24.79 -9.75 -21.58
CA LYS A 521 25.76 -10.69 -21.03
C LYS A 521 25.96 -10.48 -19.52
N ARG A 522 26.13 -9.24 -19.08
CA ARG A 522 26.23 -8.92 -17.64
C ARG A 522 24.97 -9.31 -16.87
N LEU A 523 23.79 -9.19 -17.48
CA LEU A 523 22.53 -9.67 -16.89
C LEU A 523 22.44 -11.21 -16.82
N GLU A 524 23.19 -11.94 -17.65
CA GLU A 524 23.26 -13.41 -17.60
C GLU A 524 24.28 -13.91 -16.56
N GLU A 525 25.34 -13.13 -16.30
CA GLU A 525 26.42 -13.48 -15.36
C GLU A 525 25.95 -13.61 -13.89
N PHE A 526 24.95 -12.83 -13.47
CA PHE A 526 24.48 -12.84 -12.08
C PHE A 526 23.19 -13.69 -11.91
N PRO A 527 23.14 -14.61 -10.93
CA PRO A 527 21.95 -15.44 -10.69
C PRO A 527 20.66 -14.63 -10.42
N SER A 528 20.76 -13.49 -9.74
CA SER A 528 19.60 -12.67 -9.39
C SER A 528 18.96 -11.97 -10.60
N THR A 529 19.73 -11.69 -11.65
CA THR A 529 19.28 -10.97 -12.84
C THR A 529 19.02 -11.89 -14.03
N ALA A 530 19.67 -13.07 -14.07
CA ALA A 530 19.56 -14.06 -15.14
C ALA A 530 18.13 -14.54 -15.42
N SER A 531 17.26 -14.58 -14.40
CA SER A 531 15.83 -14.90 -14.58
C SER A 531 15.12 -13.92 -15.54
N SER A 532 15.62 -12.69 -15.68
CA SER A 532 15.10 -11.70 -16.62
C SER A 532 15.37 -12.03 -18.08
N MET A 533 16.47 -12.74 -18.37
CA MET A 533 16.82 -13.17 -19.72
C MET A 533 15.84 -14.21 -20.24
N ARG A 534 15.37 -15.12 -19.38
CA ARG A 534 14.37 -16.14 -19.71
C ARG A 534 13.02 -15.56 -20.16
N ARG A 535 12.74 -14.30 -19.82
CA ARG A 535 11.51 -13.59 -20.19
C ARG A 535 11.60 -12.90 -21.55
N LEU A 536 12.77 -12.87 -22.19
CA LEU A 536 12.90 -12.34 -23.56
C LEU A 536 12.24 -13.31 -24.55
N ASN A 537 11.72 -12.77 -25.65
CA ASN A 537 11.16 -13.62 -26.70
C ASN A 537 12.28 -14.47 -27.35
N ALA A 538 11.90 -15.64 -27.90
CA ALA A 538 12.85 -16.57 -28.52
C ALA A 538 13.65 -15.93 -29.66
N PHE A 539 13.05 -14.99 -30.40
CA PHE A 539 13.71 -14.29 -31.50
C PHE A 539 14.87 -13.39 -31.03
N LEU A 540 14.67 -12.61 -29.95
CA LEU A 540 15.71 -11.79 -29.34
C LEU A 540 16.81 -12.66 -28.75
N LEU A 541 16.46 -13.77 -28.08
CA LEU A 541 17.43 -14.70 -27.53
C LEU A 541 18.33 -15.33 -28.61
N MET A 542 17.75 -15.81 -29.70
CA MET A 542 18.52 -16.35 -30.83
C MET A 542 19.39 -15.28 -31.49
N SER A 543 18.88 -14.05 -31.63
CA SER A 543 19.64 -12.94 -32.22
C SER A 543 20.81 -12.50 -31.33
N TYR A 544 20.58 -12.48 -30.03
CA TYR A 544 21.60 -12.23 -29.00
C TYR A 544 22.71 -13.29 -29.08
N GLN A 545 22.36 -14.58 -29.05
CA GLN A 545 23.32 -15.68 -29.15
C GLN A 545 24.14 -15.58 -30.45
N ARG A 546 23.48 -15.36 -31.59
CA ARG A 546 24.16 -15.21 -32.88
C ARG A 546 25.19 -14.09 -32.91
N ILE A 547 24.86 -12.92 -32.36
CA ILE A 547 25.78 -11.77 -32.36
C ILE A 547 26.88 -11.95 -31.32
N HIS A 548 26.56 -12.53 -30.16
CA HIS A 548 27.57 -12.91 -29.16
C HIS A 548 28.62 -13.85 -29.75
N ASP A 549 28.19 -14.89 -30.49
CA ASP A 549 29.09 -15.87 -31.11
C ASP A 549 29.97 -15.26 -32.21
N ILE A 550 29.49 -14.24 -32.91
CA ILE A 550 30.27 -13.51 -33.92
C ILE A 550 31.35 -12.64 -33.26
N VAL A 551 31.07 -12.10 -32.07
CA VAL A 551 31.98 -11.19 -31.34
C VAL A 551 33.01 -11.96 -30.49
N ASN A 552 32.68 -13.16 -30.00
CA ASN A 552 33.58 -14.04 -29.24
C ASN A 552 33.65 -15.45 -29.86
N PRO A 553 34.44 -15.65 -30.93
CA PRO A 553 34.55 -16.95 -31.61
C PRO A 553 35.16 -18.08 -30.76
N ASP A 554 35.83 -17.74 -29.65
CA ASP A 554 36.65 -18.69 -28.85
C ASP A 554 35.88 -19.50 -27.80
N THR A 555 34.55 -19.50 -27.80
CA THR A 555 33.74 -20.31 -26.86
C THR A 555 33.23 -21.63 -27.44
N ARG A 556 33.60 -21.95 -28.69
CA ARG A 556 33.46 -23.31 -29.24
C ARG A 556 34.73 -24.11 -29.00
N SER A 557 34.78 -24.80 -27.86
CA SER A 557 35.62 -26.00 -27.67
C SER A 557 34.85 -27.05 -26.90
#